data_AF-A0A060X3J6-F1
#
_entry.id   AF-A0A060X3J6-F1
#
_cell.length_a   1.000
_cell.length_b   1.000
_cell.length_c   1.000
_cell.angle_alpha   90.00
_cell.angle_beta   90.00
_cell.angle_gamma   90.00
#
_symmetry.space_group_name_H-M   'P 1'
#
loop_
_entity.id
_entity.type
_entity.pdbx_description
1 polymer ?
#
loop_
_entity_poly.entity_id
_entity_poly.type
_entity_poly.pdbx_seq_one_letter_code
_entity_poly.pdbx_strand_id
1 'polypeptide(L)'
;MVTCISSCPMQSGDNENPNCVGIEGVLEAYFQGLRTVQLYGPTNFSPVINQVARSAQDVTDGSQYFVLLMITDGVISDMVQTKEAVVNAAALPMSIIIVGVGPAKFDAMEELDGDEVRVSSRGRFAERDIVQFVPFRDYMDQSGNQVLSMARLAKDVLAEIPEQLLGFMKTRGIEPRPALSSSELPKLHRHI
;
A
#
# COMPACT_ATOMS: atom_id res chain seq x y z
N MET A 1 -3.95 -12.35 9.32
CA MET A 1 -2.85 -12.61 8.37
C MET A 1 -2.48 -11.31 7.71
N VAL A 2 -1.47 -10.60 8.23
CA VAL A 2 -0.95 -9.37 7.61
C VAL A 2 0.08 -9.80 6.57
N THR A 3 -0.29 -9.83 5.29
CA THR A 3 0.71 -9.99 4.23
C THR A 3 1.34 -8.63 3.99
N CYS A 4 2.37 -8.32 4.76
CA CYS A 4 3.27 -7.24 4.44
C CYS A 4 4.49 -7.82 3.74
N ILE A 5 4.68 -7.39 2.49
CA ILE A 5 5.93 -7.58 1.75
C ILE A 5 6.96 -6.63 2.37
N SER A 6 7.34 -6.89 3.61
CA SER A 6 8.43 -6.19 4.26
C SER A 6 9.14 -7.04 5.31
N SER A 7 8.70 -8.27 5.58
CA SER A 7 9.37 -9.16 6.53
C SER A 7 8.98 -10.64 6.37
N CYS A 8 9.09 -11.18 5.16
CA CYS A 8 9.37 -12.61 5.00
C CYS A 8 10.88 -12.74 4.77
N PRO A 9 11.64 -13.45 5.61
CA PRO A 9 13.02 -13.73 5.30
C PRO A 9 13.08 -14.70 4.10
N MET A 10 14.00 -14.40 3.20
CA MET A 10 14.61 -15.27 2.19
C MET A 10 14.02 -15.29 0.77
N GLN A 11 14.73 -14.57 -0.11
CA GLN A 11 15.29 -15.18 -1.33
C GLN A 11 16.74 -14.70 -1.57
N SER A 12 17.50 -14.57 -0.50
CA SER A 12 18.97 -14.50 -0.40
C SER A 12 19.25 -14.47 1.10
N GLY A 13 20.35 -15.06 1.57
CA GLY A 13 20.75 -15.04 2.98
C GLY A 13 21.07 -13.67 3.57
N ASP A 14 20.56 -12.59 2.98
CA ASP A 14 20.73 -11.22 3.42
C ASP A 14 19.43 -10.72 4.04
N ASN A 15 19.47 -10.48 5.35
CA ASN A 15 18.49 -9.67 6.08
C ASN A 15 18.44 -8.21 5.60
N GLU A 16 19.21 -7.83 4.57
CA GLU A 16 19.39 -6.45 4.12
C GLU A 16 18.47 -6.03 2.97
N ASN A 17 17.81 -6.96 2.24
CA ASN A 17 16.98 -6.58 1.10
C ASN A 17 15.65 -7.38 1.01
N PRO A 18 14.53 -6.82 1.52
CA PRO A 18 13.22 -7.47 1.48
C PRO A 18 12.48 -7.33 0.13
N ASN A 19 13.15 -6.85 -0.93
CA ASN A 19 12.49 -6.55 -2.20
C ASN A 19 12.33 -7.80 -3.09
N CYS A 20 11.14 -7.96 -3.66
CA CYS A 20 10.84 -8.97 -4.67
C CYS A 20 10.95 -8.39 -6.10
N VAL A 21 11.30 -9.23 -7.07
CA VAL A 21 11.28 -8.84 -8.49
C VAL A 21 9.91 -9.14 -9.08
N GLY A 22 9.15 -8.09 -9.41
CA GLY A 22 7.83 -8.21 -10.03
C GLY A 22 6.76 -8.83 -9.13
N ILE A 23 5.57 -9.05 -9.70
CA ILE A 23 4.44 -9.65 -8.98
C ILE A 23 4.68 -11.15 -8.77
N GLU A 24 5.37 -11.79 -9.72
CA GLU A 24 5.72 -13.20 -9.64
C GLU A 24 6.60 -13.49 -8.42
N GLY A 25 7.60 -12.65 -8.14
CA GLY A 25 8.44 -12.79 -6.96
C GLY A 25 7.68 -12.58 -5.65
N VAL A 26 6.69 -11.68 -5.64
CA VAL A 26 5.80 -11.48 -4.49
C VAL A 26 4.96 -12.73 -4.23
N LEU A 27 4.36 -13.31 -5.26
CA LEU A 27 3.58 -14.55 -5.15
C LEU A 27 4.44 -15.71 -4.67
N GLU A 28 5.66 -15.84 -5.20
CA GLU A 28 6.60 -16.87 -4.77
C GLU A 28 6.96 -16.73 -3.29
N ALA A 29 7.35 -15.53 -2.85
CA ALA A 29 7.67 -15.25 -1.45
C ALA A 29 6.47 -15.52 -0.52
N TYR A 30 5.26 -15.19 -0.96
CA TYR A 30 4.02 -15.49 -0.24
C TYR A 30 3.81 -17.01 -0.06
N PHE A 31 3.90 -17.79 -1.14
CA PHE A 31 3.72 -19.24 -1.08
C PHE A 31 4.82 -19.95 -0.28
N GLN A 32 6.05 -19.44 -0.33
CA GLN A 32 7.14 -19.94 0.50
C GLN A 32 6.88 -19.63 1.98
N GLY A 33 6.52 -18.38 2.32
CA GLY A 33 6.21 -17.96 3.68
C GLY A 33 5.12 -18.82 4.31
N LEU A 34 4.04 -19.11 3.58
CA LEU A 34 2.96 -20.00 4.03
C LEU A 34 3.42 -21.38 4.50
N ARG A 35 4.55 -21.88 4.01
CA ARG A 35 5.09 -23.21 4.37
C ARG A 35 6.08 -23.15 5.53
N THR A 36 6.70 -21.99 5.77
CA THR A 36 7.82 -21.84 6.70
C THR A 36 7.43 -21.10 7.98
N VAL A 37 6.35 -20.32 7.96
CA VAL A 37 5.91 -19.53 9.12
C VAL A 37 4.72 -20.17 9.82
N GLN A 38 4.70 -20.06 11.14
CA GLN A 38 3.51 -20.38 11.93
C GLN A 38 2.68 -19.11 12.09
N LEU A 39 1.44 -19.14 11.62
CA LEU A 39 0.52 -18.01 11.79
C LEU A 39 0.22 -17.81 13.28
N TYR A 40 0.43 -16.59 13.75
CA TYR A 40 0.12 -16.17 15.11
C TYR A 40 -0.48 -14.76 15.12
N GLY A 41 -1.18 -14.42 16.20
CA GLY A 41 -1.67 -13.07 16.49
C GLY A 41 -0.95 -12.46 17.69
N PRO A 42 -1.13 -11.17 17.98
CA PRO A 42 -2.19 -10.28 17.47
C PRO A 42 -1.91 -9.66 16.10
N THR A 43 -2.94 -9.06 15.49
CA THR A 43 -2.85 -8.34 14.22
C THR A 43 -2.40 -6.89 14.48
N ASN A 44 -1.11 -6.62 14.29
CA ASN A 44 -0.52 -5.30 14.54
C ASN A 44 -0.08 -4.63 13.24
N PHE A 45 -0.54 -3.41 12.99
CA PHE A 45 -0.27 -2.68 11.74
C PHE A 45 0.86 -1.66 11.89
N SER A 46 1.01 -1.08 13.08
CA SER A 46 2.00 -0.03 13.36
C SER A 46 3.44 -0.40 12.95
N PRO A 47 3.95 -1.62 13.20
CA PRO A 47 5.34 -1.94 12.83
C PRO A 47 5.62 -1.85 11.33
N VAL A 48 4.69 -2.30 10.50
CA VAL A 48 4.86 -2.30 9.04
C VAL A 48 4.72 -0.89 8.49
N ILE A 49 3.70 -0.14 8.93
CA ILE A 49 3.51 1.25 8.50
C ILE A 49 4.78 2.06 8.80
N ASN A 50 5.34 1.89 10.00
CA ASN A 50 6.59 2.56 10.38
C ASN A 50 7.80 2.10 9.55
N GLN A 51 7.85 0.83 9.14
CA GLN A 51 8.94 0.33 8.28
C GLN A 51 8.91 1.00 6.90
N VAL A 52 7.74 1.05 6.25
CA VAL A 52 7.59 1.71 4.94
C VAL A 52 7.75 3.22 5.05
N ALA A 53 7.27 3.82 6.13
CA ALA A 53 7.46 5.24 6.41
C ALA A 53 8.94 5.61 6.47
N ARG A 54 9.80 4.77 7.06
CA ARG A 54 11.26 5.02 7.06
C ARG A 54 11.82 5.04 5.64
N SER A 55 11.43 4.10 4.79
CA SER A 55 11.86 4.08 3.38
C SER A 55 11.34 5.29 2.60
N ALA A 56 10.10 5.71 2.86
CA ALA A 56 9.51 6.88 2.22
C ALA A 56 10.12 8.21 2.69
N GLN A 57 10.64 8.25 3.92
CA GLN A 57 11.26 9.44 4.50
C GLN A 57 12.54 9.87 3.76
N ASP A 58 13.28 8.92 3.19
CA ASP A 58 14.51 9.19 2.44
C ASP A 58 14.24 9.78 1.04
N VAL A 59 12.99 9.75 0.56
CA VAL A 59 12.59 10.29 -0.74
C VAL A 59 11.87 11.62 -0.57
N THR A 60 12.57 12.74 -0.80
CA THR A 60 12.00 14.08 -0.67
C THR A 60 11.85 14.84 -1.99
N ASP A 61 12.42 14.33 -3.07
CA ASP A 61 12.48 14.98 -4.39
C ASP A 61 11.30 14.63 -5.32
N GLY A 62 10.34 13.85 -4.81
CA GLY A 62 9.20 13.34 -5.58
C GLY A 62 9.58 12.38 -6.71
N SER A 63 10.77 11.77 -6.67
CA SER A 63 11.15 10.70 -7.62
C SER A 63 10.33 9.44 -7.43
N GLN A 64 9.91 9.17 -6.20
CA GLN A 64 9.19 7.97 -5.83
C GLN A 64 8.01 8.31 -4.92
N TYR A 65 6.97 7.51 -5.04
CA TYR A 65 5.81 7.53 -4.17
C TYR A 65 5.47 6.09 -3.82
N PHE A 66 5.29 5.81 -2.54
CA PHE A 66 5.12 4.45 -2.03
C PHE A 66 3.64 4.13 -1.83
N VAL A 67 3.22 2.92 -2.21
CA VAL A 67 1.88 2.42 -1.92
C VAL A 67 2.02 1.14 -1.12
N LEU A 68 1.66 1.18 0.16
CA LEU A 68 1.65 0.03 1.04
C LEU A 68 0.31 -0.70 0.93
N LEU A 69 0.29 -1.86 0.28
CA LEU A 69 -0.86 -2.76 0.27
C LEU A 69 -0.80 -3.73 1.46
N MET A 70 -1.82 -3.71 2.29
CA MET A 70 -2.00 -4.60 3.45
C MET A 70 -3.24 -5.45 3.23
N ILE A 71 -3.09 -6.78 3.26
CA ILE A 71 -4.21 -7.71 3.24
C ILE A 71 -4.36 -8.29 4.64
N THR A 72 -5.58 -8.32 5.18
CA THR A 72 -5.87 -8.85 6.52
C THR A 72 -7.22 -9.55 6.57
N ASP A 73 -7.34 -10.58 7.41
CA ASP A 73 -8.59 -11.31 7.69
C ASP A 73 -9.20 -11.00 9.06
N GLY A 74 -8.57 -10.10 9.83
CA GLY A 74 -8.90 -9.87 11.23
C GLY A 74 -8.76 -8.42 11.67
N VAL A 75 -9.27 -8.14 12.87
CA VAL A 75 -9.34 -6.80 13.48
C VAL A 75 -7.98 -6.34 13.97
N ILE A 76 -7.72 -5.04 13.84
CA ILE A 76 -6.51 -4.38 14.32
C ILE A 76 -6.45 -4.42 15.85
N SER A 77 -5.33 -4.88 16.41
CA SER A 77 -5.13 -4.99 17.86
C SER A 77 -4.37 -3.79 18.45
N ASP A 78 -3.57 -3.09 17.65
CA ASP A 78 -2.73 -1.95 18.04
C ASP A 78 -3.26 -0.61 17.50
N MET A 79 -4.56 -0.36 17.66
CA MET A 79 -5.23 0.80 17.05
C MET A 79 -4.56 2.14 17.40
N VAL A 80 -4.18 2.34 18.67
CA VAL A 80 -3.55 3.59 19.13
C VAL A 80 -2.22 3.83 18.42
N GLN A 81 -1.39 2.78 18.33
CA GLN A 81 -0.07 2.82 17.69
C GLN A 81 -0.19 2.93 16.17
N THR A 82 -1.25 2.35 15.59
CA THR A 82 -1.56 2.42 14.16
C THR A 82 -1.98 3.84 13.78
N LYS A 83 -2.88 4.49 14.55
CA LYS A 83 -3.23 5.90 14.34
C LYS A 83 -2.02 6.81 14.47
N GLU A 84 -1.15 6.58 15.44
CA GLU A 84 0.10 7.34 15.58
C GLU A 84 1.03 7.16 14.36
N ALA A 85 1.18 5.94 13.86
CA ALA A 85 1.95 5.66 12.65
C ALA A 85 1.36 6.33 11.40
N VAL A 86 0.04 6.29 11.22
CA VAL A 86 -0.68 6.95 10.11
C VAL A 86 -0.49 8.48 10.17
N VAL A 87 -0.68 9.08 11.35
CA VAL A 87 -0.48 10.55 11.52
C VAL A 87 0.95 10.95 11.19
N ASN A 88 1.95 10.17 11.59
CA ASN A 88 3.34 10.45 11.25
C ASN A 88 3.65 10.22 9.75
N ALA A 89 3.03 9.21 9.14
CA ALA A 89 3.21 8.88 7.72
C ALA A 89 2.52 9.87 6.78
N ALA A 90 1.49 10.60 7.24
CA ALA A 90 0.72 11.55 6.41
C ALA A 90 1.57 12.66 5.76
N ALA A 91 2.73 13.00 6.34
CA ALA A 91 3.67 13.99 5.80
C ALA A 91 4.63 13.43 4.73
N LEU A 92 4.64 12.11 4.52
CA LEU A 92 5.58 11.37 3.66
C LEU A 92 4.97 11.03 2.30
N PRO A 93 5.78 10.74 1.26
CA PRO A 93 5.29 10.34 -0.07
C PRO A 93 4.80 8.88 -0.06
N MET A 94 3.80 8.58 0.77
CA MET A 94 3.22 7.24 0.83
C MET A 94 1.71 7.26 1.03
N SER A 95 1.06 6.22 0.50
CA SER A 95 -0.34 5.85 0.75
C SER A 95 -0.42 4.42 1.28
N ILE A 96 -1.50 4.09 1.96
CA ILE A 96 -1.76 2.80 2.58
C ILE A 96 -3.10 2.30 2.06
N ILE A 97 -3.14 1.09 1.53
CA ILE A 97 -4.35 0.40 1.10
C ILE A 97 -4.53 -0.80 2.02
N ILE A 98 -5.68 -0.91 2.67
CA ILE A 98 -6.04 -2.03 3.53
C ILE A 98 -7.18 -2.81 2.87
N VAL A 99 -6.92 -4.06 2.51
CA VAL A 99 -7.92 -4.98 1.96
C VAL A 99 -8.33 -5.98 3.03
N GLY A 100 -9.58 -5.87 3.48
CA GLY A 100 -10.18 -6.79 4.45
C GLY A 100 -10.76 -8.03 3.76
N VAL A 101 -10.26 -9.23 4.07
CA VAL A 101 -10.77 -10.51 3.57
C VAL A 101 -11.51 -11.28 4.66
N GLY A 102 -12.45 -12.14 4.28
CA GLY A 102 -13.18 -12.98 5.24
C GLY A 102 -14.31 -12.27 6.01
N PRO A 103 -14.87 -12.93 7.04
CA PRO A 103 -16.13 -12.53 7.66
C PRO A 103 -15.98 -11.58 8.88
N ALA A 104 -14.78 -11.06 9.14
CA ALA A 104 -14.55 -10.19 10.31
C ALA A 104 -15.33 -8.86 10.23
N LYS A 105 -15.45 -8.19 11.38
CA LYS A 105 -15.97 -6.82 11.47
C LYS A 105 -14.82 -5.83 11.25
N PHE A 106 -15.02 -4.84 10.39
CA PHE A 106 -13.97 -3.93 9.96
C PHE A 106 -14.18 -2.48 10.42
N ASP A 107 -15.02 -2.25 11.42
CA ASP A 107 -15.33 -0.93 12.00
C ASP A 107 -14.05 -0.13 12.35
N ALA A 108 -13.02 -0.84 12.83
CA ALA A 108 -11.70 -0.30 13.13
C ALA A 108 -10.96 0.26 11.89
N MET A 109 -11.15 -0.36 10.73
CA MET A 109 -10.50 0.04 9.47
C MET A 109 -11.27 1.17 8.80
N GLU A 110 -12.60 1.16 8.91
CA GLU A 110 -13.46 2.29 8.50
C GLU A 110 -13.08 3.56 9.28
N GLU A 111 -12.73 3.45 10.57
CA GLU A 111 -12.21 4.60 11.34
C GLU A 111 -10.84 5.10 10.84
N LEU A 112 -10.03 4.23 10.23
CA LEU A 112 -8.72 4.59 9.69
C LEU A 112 -8.79 5.22 8.30
N ASP A 113 -9.84 4.94 7.54
CA ASP A 113 -10.07 5.42 6.16
C ASP A 113 -10.14 6.95 6.06
N GLY A 114 -10.39 7.65 7.17
CA GLY A 114 -10.23 9.10 7.24
C GLY A 114 -11.30 9.94 6.52
N ASP A 115 -12.15 9.30 5.70
CA ASP A 115 -13.23 9.89 4.90
C ASP A 115 -14.21 10.75 5.73
N GLU A 116 -14.67 10.25 6.88
CA GLU A 116 -15.58 10.99 7.76
C GLU A 116 -14.83 11.96 8.68
N VAL A 117 -13.74 11.48 9.29
CA VAL A 117 -12.96 12.21 10.29
C VAL A 117 -11.49 11.90 10.09
N ARG A 118 -10.69 12.94 9.85
CA ARG A 118 -9.24 12.81 9.76
C ARG A 118 -8.67 12.09 10.97
N VAL A 119 -7.86 11.06 10.69
CA VAL A 119 -7.16 10.30 11.72
C VAL A 119 -6.36 11.26 12.62
N SER A 120 -6.52 11.09 13.93
CA SER A 120 -5.81 11.89 14.92
C SER A 120 -5.20 11.01 16.00
N SER A 121 -4.06 11.45 16.52
CA SER A 121 -3.36 10.81 17.63
C SER A 121 -2.74 11.86 18.54
N ARG A 122 -3.01 11.74 19.85
CA ARG A 122 -2.52 12.66 20.89
C ARG A 122 -2.80 14.15 20.58
N GLY A 123 -3.95 14.45 20.00
CA GLY A 123 -4.36 15.81 19.64
C GLY A 123 -3.74 16.38 18.37
N ARG A 124 -2.93 15.60 17.63
CA ARG A 124 -2.43 15.95 16.29
C ARG A 124 -3.26 15.24 15.23
N PHE A 125 -3.70 15.98 14.22
CA PHE A 125 -4.39 15.45 13.05
C PHE A 125 -3.39 15.09 11.96
N ALA A 126 -3.71 14.06 11.18
CA ALA A 126 -3.01 13.76 9.94
C ALA A 126 -3.09 14.95 8.97
N GLU A 127 -1.96 15.30 8.34
CA GLU A 127 -1.89 16.42 7.40
C GLU A 127 -2.73 16.17 6.14
N ARG A 128 -2.84 14.91 5.74
CA ARG A 128 -3.56 14.42 4.57
C ARG A 128 -4.21 13.10 4.90
N ASP A 129 -5.23 12.76 4.13
CA ASP A 129 -5.70 11.39 4.09
C ASP A 129 -4.74 10.53 3.28
N ILE A 130 -4.43 9.34 3.79
CA ILE A 130 -3.47 8.42 3.19
C ILE A 130 -3.90 6.96 3.30
N VAL A 131 -5.04 6.66 3.91
CA VAL A 131 -5.52 5.27 4.10
C VAL A 131 -6.74 5.07 3.22
N GLN A 132 -6.74 3.99 2.44
CA GLN A 132 -7.92 3.48 1.76
C GLN A 132 -8.27 2.12 2.32
N PHE A 133 -9.47 1.93 2.84
CA PHE A 133 -10.00 0.64 3.23
C PHE A 133 -10.97 0.07 2.19
N VAL A 134 -10.79 -1.22 1.85
CA VAL A 134 -11.70 -1.94 0.95
C VAL A 134 -12.05 -3.32 1.51
N PRO A 135 -13.32 -3.59 1.87
CA PRO A 135 -13.77 -4.93 2.24
C PRO A 135 -13.94 -5.80 0.98
N PHE A 136 -13.03 -6.77 0.79
CA PHE A 136 -13.02 -7.66 -0.39
C PHE A 136 -14.33 -8.45 -0.57
N ARG A 137 -15.01 -8.77 0.54
CA ARG A 137 -16.28 -9.53 0.52
C ARG A 137 -17.38 -8.85 -0.30
N ASP A 138 -17.35 -7.54 -0.45
CA ASP A 138 -18.38 -6.77 -1.16
C ASP A 138 -18.29 -6.94 -2.69
N TYR A 139 -17.18 -7.50 -3.16
CA TYR A 139 -16.89 -7.77 -4.57
C TYR A 139 -16.96 -9.27 -4.91
N MET A 140 -17.22 -10.13 -3.91
CA MET A 140 -17.41 -11.56 -4.13
C MET A 140 -18.86 -11.82 -4.55
N ASP A 141 -19.15 -11.59 -5.84
CA ASP A 141 -20.48 -11.87 -6.41
C ASP A 141 -20.69 -13.39 -6.62
N GLN A 142 -21.81 -13.91 -6.12
CA GLN A 142 -22.24 -15.30 -6.33
C GLN A 142 -22.79 -15.53 -7.76
N SER A 143 -23.01 -14.46 -8.52
CA SER A 143 -23.68 -14.46 -9.84
C SER A 143 -22.77 -14.77 -11.03
N GLY A 144 -21.47 -15.04 -10.80
CA GLY A 144 -20.57 -15.64 -11.80
C GLY A 144 -19.86 -14.68 -12.77
N ASN A 145 -20.02 -13.35 -12.64
CA ASN A 145 -19.34 -12.39 -13.53
C ASN A 145 -18.06 -11.82 -12.91
N GLN A 146 -17.06 -12.70 -12.74
CA GLN A 146 -15.81 -12.42 -12.01
C GLN A 146 -15.00 -11.26 -12.61
N VAL A 147 -15.07 -11.02 -13.91
CA VAL A 147 -14.29 -9.96 -14.57
C VAL A 147 -14.76 -8.57 -14.12
N LEU A 148 -16.08 -8.37 -14.03
CA LEU A 148 -16.64 -7.09 -13.59
C LEU A 148 -16.40 -6.85 -12.09
N SER A 149 -16.41 -7.90 -11.27
CA SER A 149 -16.13 -7.74 -9.85
C SER A 149 -14.67 -7.39 -9.58
N MET A 150 -13.72 -8.02 -10.30
CA MET A 150 -12.31 -7.67 -10.20
C MET A 150 -12.03 -6.25 -10.69
N ALA A 151 -12.69 -5.82 -11.77
CA ALA A 151 -12.56 -4.44 -12.26
C ALA A 151 -13.09 -3.41 -11.25
N ARG A 152 -14.21 -3.71 -10.58
CA ARG A 152 -14.76 -2.85 -9.50
C ARG A 152 -13.83 -2.80 -8.30
N LEU A 153 -13.31 -3.95 -7.86
CA LEU A 153 -12.34 -4.01 -6.77
C LEU A 153 -11.11 -3.16 -7.10
N ALA A 154 -10.51 -3.35 -8.27
CA ALA A 154 -9.33 -2.58 -8.68
C ALA A 154 -9.61 -1.08 -8.76
N LYS A 155 -10.80 -0.70 -9.22
CA LYS A 155 -11.24 0.70 -9.27
C LYS A 155 -11.29 1.29 -7.86
N ASP A 156 -11.96 0.62 -6.93
CA ASP A 156 -12.21 1.16 -5.60
C ASP A 156 -10.93 1.12 -4.74
N VAL A 157 -10.08 0.11 -4.90
CA VAL A 157 -8.74 0.02 -4.28
C VAL A 157 -7.81 1.17 -4.69
N LEU A 158 -7.94 1.66 -5.92
CA LEU A 158 -7.04 2.69 -6.48
C LEU A 158 -7.70 4.07 -6.57
N ALA A 159 -8.92 4.23 -6.07
CA ALA A 159 -9.73 5.43 -6.30
C ALA A 159 -9.05 6.69 -5.75
N GLU A 160 -8.49 6.61 -4.54
CA GLU A 160 -7.92 7.78 -3.84
C GLU A 160 -6.44 8.04 -4.14
N ILE A 161 -5.70 7.02 -4.60
CA ILE A 161 -4.25 7.12 -4.81
C ILE A 161 -3.85 8.32 -5.70
N PRO A 162 -4.53 8.60 -6.83
CA PRO A 162 -4.22 9.77 -7.65
C PRO A 162 -4.36 11.10 -6.88
N GLU A 163 -5.40 11.25 -6.07
CA GLU A 163 -5.65 12.46 -5.31
C GLU A 163 -4.65 12.62 -4.16
N GLN A 164 -4.35 11.54 -3.45
CA GLN A 164 -3.36 11.51 -2.37
C GLN A 164 -1.96 11.86 -2.90
N LEU A 165 -1.56 11.29 -4.04
CA LEU A 165 -0.30 11.60 -4.74
C LEU A 165 -0.23 13.08 -5.13
N LEU A 166 -1.26 13.59 -5.82
CA LEU A 166 -1.29 14.99 -6.25
C LEU A 166 -1.31 15.94 -5.05
N GLY A 167 -2.01 15.58 -3.98
CA GLY A 167 -2.03 16.32 -2.72
C GLY A 167 -0.64 16.44 -2.09
N PHE A 168 0.12 15.35 -2.08
CA PHE A 168 1.53 15.38 -1.64
C PHE A 168 2.37 16.33 -2.50
N MET A 169 2.36 16.11 -3.82
CA MET A 169 3.22 16.85 -4.75
C MET A 169 2.94 18.36 -4.71
N LYS A 170 1.66 18.75 -4.69
CA LYS A 170 1.25 20.16 -4.60
C LYS A 170 1.69 20.81 -3.29
N THR A 171 1.51 20.12 -2.15
CA THR A 171 1.88 20.65 -0.83
C THR A 171 3.40 20.86 -0.70
N ARG A 172 4.19 20.06 -1.44
CA ARG A 172 5.65 20.15 -1.47
C ARG A 172 6.21 20.99 -2.63
N GLY A 173 5.35 21.56 -3.48
CA GLY A 173 5.78 22.36 -4.64
C GLY A 173 6.58 21.55 -5.68
N ILE A 174 6.32 20.24 -5.78
CA ILE A 174 7.02 19.35 -6.70
C ILE A 174 6.30 19.41 -8.05
N GLU A 175 7.02 19.87 -9.08
CA GLU A 175 6.51 19.90 -10.45
C GLU A 175 6.78 18.58 -11.18
N PRO A 176 5.90 18.17 -12.12
CA PRO A 176 6.14 17.00 -12.95
C PRO A 176 7.45 17.13 -13.72
N ARG A 177 8.29 16.09 -13.67
CA ARG A 177 9.50 16.05 -14.49
C ARG A 177 9.12 16.05 -15.98
N PRO A 178 9.94 16.64 -16.84
CA PRO A 178 9.75 16.55 -18.29
C PRO A 178 9.63 15.08 -18.70
N ALA A 179 8.77 14.79 -19.66
CA ALA A 179 8.69 13.46 -20.24
C ALA A 179 10.09 13.04 -20.71
N LEU A 180 10.49 11.81 -20.39
CA LEU A 180 11.71 11.22 -20.94
C LEU A 180 11.58 11.33 -22.47
N SER A 181 12.46 12.11 -23.11
CA SER A 181 12.46 12.24 -24.56
C SER A 181 12.54 10.82 -25.12
N SER A 182 11.56 10.41 -25.92
CA SER A 182 11.64 9.16 -26.66
C SER A 182 12.95 9.17 -27.44
N SER A 183 13.92 8.38 -27.00
CA SER A 183 15.16 8.16 -27.73
C SER A 183 14.81 7.82 -29.17
N GLU A 184 15.42 8.53 -30.12
CA GLU A 184 15.20 8.38 -31.54
C GLU A 184 15.12 6.89 -31.93
N LEU A 185 14.00 6.51 -32.55
CA LEU A 185 13.90 5.22 -33.26
C LEU A 185 15.13 5.10 -34.17
N PRO A 186 15.93 4.02 -34.09
CA PRO A 186 17.06 3.86 -34.99
C PRO A 186 16.54 3.88 -36.43
N LYS A 187 16.99 4.88 -37.21
CA LYS A 187 16.67 5.01 -38.63
C LYS A 187 17.07 3.71 -39.32
N LEU A 188 16.06 2.94 -39.74
CA LEU A 188 16.23 1.74 -40.56
C LEU A 188 16.95 2.17 -41.85
N HIS A 189 18.25 1.89 -41.95
CA HIS A 189 19.01 2.10 -43.18
C HIS A 189 18.45 1.15 -44.24
N ARG A 190 17.62 1.68 -45.14
CA ARG A 190 17.30 1.02 -46.40
C ARG A 190 18.56 1.01 -47.24
N HIS A 191 19.28 -0.11 -47.25
CA HIS A 191 20.20 -0.41 -48.33
C HIS A 191 19.36 -0.86 -49.53
N ILE A 192 19.39 -0.03 -50.58
CA ILE A 192 19.10 -0.41 -51.96
C ILE A 192 20.40 -0.97 -52.54
#